data_AF-A0A9P7QEP4-F1
#
_entry.id   AF-A0A9P7QEP4-F1
#
_cell.length_a   1.000
_cell.length_b   1.000
_cell.length_c   1.000
_cell.angle_alpha   90.00
_cell.angle_beta   90.00
_cell.angle_gamma   90.00
#
_symmetry.space_group_name_H-M   'P 1'
#
loop_
_entity.id
_entity.type
_entity.pdbx_description
1 polymer ?
#
loop_
_entity_poly.entity_id
_entity_poly.type
_entity_poly.pdbx_seq_one_letter_code
_entity_poly.pdbx_strand_id
1 'polypeptide(L)'
;RAQRTFELVNLDTQCPLPWQPHGAPEENPPVCHAKVEVTEDVREWDYGAYEGITSPEIRKMRAQEGIPGMWDIWRDGCPGGESPDQITDRLDRLIQEIRQTWHKPAMHPSDPSKPVPGDVLIVAHGHILRALAMRWVGKSLQDGPAFLLEAGGVGTLSYEHHNLEEPAILLGSAFAVHVPEG
;
A
#
# COMPACT_ATOMS: atom_id res chain seq x y z
N ARG A 1 12.36 -7.64 -1.16
CA ARG A 1 11.34 -8.52 -0.53
C ARG A 1 10.00 -8.42 -1.25
N ALA A 2 9.44 -7.22 -1.44
CA ALA A 2 8.20 -7.00 -2.20
C ALA A 2 8.16 -7.69 -3.58
N GLN A 3 9.23 -7.64 -4.38
CA GLN A 3 9.31 -8.35 -5.67
C GLN A 3 9.07 -9.86 -5.56
N ARG A 4 9.63 -10.51 -4.52
CA ARG A 4 9.38 -11.93 -4.26
C ARG A 4 7.94 -12.17 -3.84
N THR A 5 7.35 -11.26 -3.05
CA THR A 5 5.92 -11.33 -2.71
C THR A 5 5.04 -11.18 -3.94
N PHE A 6 5.40 -10.30 -4.88
CA PHE A 6 4.70 -10.17 -6.15
C PHE A 6 4.77 -11.46 -6.97
N GLU A 7 5.95 -12.07 -7.06
CA GLU A 7 6.12 -13.36 -7.75
C GLU A 7 5.23 -14.48 -7.16
N LEU A 8 4.95 -14.44 -5.85
CA LEU A 8 4.01 -15.38 -5.19
C LEU A 8 2.54 -15.17 -5.57
N VAL A 9 2.17 -14.00 -6.12
CA VAL A 9 0.83 -13.79 -6.69
C VAL A 9 0.65 -14.62 -7.96
N ASN A 10 1.76 -15.03 -8.59
CA ASN A 10 1.80 -15.94 -9.73
C ASN A 10 0.92 -15.46 -10.90
N LEU A 11 1.18 -14.25 -11.39
CA LEU A 11 0.49 -13.67 -12.55
C LEU A 11 1.31 -13.88 -13.83
N ASP A 12 0.66 -14.28 -14.91
CA ASP A 12 1.25 -14.24 -16.26
C ASP A 12 1.13 -12.81 -16.81
N THR A 13 2.14 -12.00 -16.49
CA THR A 13 2.22 -10.62 -16.96
C THR A 13 2.63 -10.59 -18.42
N GLN A 14 1.79 -10.00 -19.27
CA GLN A 14 2.05 -9.94 -20.71
C GLN A 14 3.25 -9.04 -21.11
N CYS A 15 3.88 -8.37 -20.14
CA CYS A 15 5.11 -7.61 -20.29
C CYS A 15 6.19 -8.19 -19.36
N PRO A 16 7.49 -8.11 -19.74
CA PRO A 16 8.57 -8.50 -18.85
C PRO A 16 8.55 -7.72 -17.53
N LEU A 17 8.86 -8.39 -16.42
CA LEU A 17 9.01 -7.74 -15.12
C LEU A 17 10.19 -6.74 -15.16
N PRO A 18 10.09 -5.60 -14.46
CA PRO A 18 11.18 -4.61 -14.39
C PRO A 18 12.36 -5.07 -13.52
N TRP A 19 12.41 -6.33 -13.11
CA TRP A 19 13.52 -6.97 -12.42
C TRP A 19 13.74 -8.39 -12.95
N GLN A 20 14.90 -8.97 -12.63
CA GLN A 20 15.17 -10.38 -12.93
C GLN A 20 14.37 -11.28 -11.97
N PRO A 21 13.47 -12.15 -12.45
CA PRO A 21 12.67 -13.01 -11.59
C PRO A 21 13.54 -13.91 -10.71
N HIS A 22 13.11 -14.17 -9.48
CA HIS A 22 13.87 -14.99 -8.52
C HIS A 22 13.61 -16.49 -8.66
N GLY A 23 12.51 -16.86 -9.31
CA GLY A 23 12.12 -18.24 -9.58
C GLY A 23 11.36 -18.36 -10.90
N ALA A 24 11.02 -19.59 -11.26
CA ALA A 24 10.11 -19.85 -12.37
C ALA A 24 8.65 -19.64 -11.90
N PRO A 25 7.76 -19.11 -12.76
CA PRO A 25 6.32 -19.07 -12.47
C PRO A 25 5.76 -20.49 -12.33
N GLU A 26 4.65 -20.65 -11.62
CA GLU A 26 3.98 -21.95 -11.54
C GLU A 26 3.28 -22.30 -12.87
N GLU A 27 2.84 -23.55 -13.01
CA GLU A 27 2.16 -23.99 -14.23
C GLU A 27 0.79 -23.30 -14.40
N ASN A 28 0.55 -22.74 -15.59
CA ASN A 28 -0.69 -22.08 -16.00
C ASN A 28 -1.14 -20.92 -15.08
N PRO A 29 -0.33 -19.85 -14.92
CA PRO A 29 -0.73 -18.71 -14.11
C PRO A 29 -1.90 -17.95 -14.74
N PRO A 30 -2.77 -17.30 -13.94
CA PRO A 30 -3.78 -16.38 -14.47
C PRO A 30 -3.14 -15.23 -15.26
N VAL A 31 -3.68 -14.96 -16.44
CA VAL A 31 -3.21 -13.88 -17.32
C VAL A 31 -3.54 -12.51 -16.73
N CYS A 32 -2.55 -11.64 -16.68
CA CYS A 32 -2.70 -10.26 -16.27
C CYS A 32 -2.15 -9.30 -17.33
N HIS A 33 -3.02 -8.42 -17.85
CA HIS A 33 -2.65 -7.41 -18.83
C HIS A 33 -2.14 -6.10 -18.20
N ALA A 34 -2.11 -6.02 -16.87
CA ALA A 34 -1.61 -4.84 -16.17
C ALA A 34 -0.11 -4.67 -16.40
N LYS A 35 0.32 -3.42 -16.54
CA LYS A 35 1.73 -3.06 -16.56
C LYS A 35 2.29 -3.15 -15.14
N VAL A 36 3.47 -3.72 -15.00
CA VAL A 36 4.19 -3.78 -13.72
C VAL A 36 5.23 -2.67 -13.66
N GLU A 37 5.22 -1.90 -12.57
CA GLU A 37 6.15 -0.80 -12.33
C GLU A 37 6.76 -0.92 -10.93
N VAL A 38 7.97 -0.38 -10.77
CA VAL A 38 8.63 -0.24 -9.46
C VAL A 38 8.68 1.23 -9.13
N THR A 39 8.25 1.58 -7.92
CA THR A 39 8.31 2.95 -7.42
C THR A 39 8.81 2.97 -5.98
N GLU A 40 9.65 3.96 -5.67
CA GLU A 40 10.14 4.22 -4.32
C GLU A 40 9.03 4.73 -3.39
N ASP A 41 7.91 5.20 -3.94
CA ASP A 41 6.81 5.80 -3.16
C ASP A 41 6.11 4.79 -2.24
N VAL A 42 6.26 3.48 -2.48
CA VAL A 42 5.77 2.41 -1.59
C VAL A 42 6.89 1.57 -0.96
N ARG A 43 8.13 2.07 -0.96
CA ARG A 43 9.20 1.42 -0.17
C ARG A 43 8.82 1.42 1.31
N GLU A 44 9.31 0.44 2.08
CA GLU A 44 9.06 0.43 3.53
C GLU A 44 9.61 1.69 4.19
N TRP A 45 9.05 2.06 5.33
CA TRP A 45 9.55 3.14 6.17
C TRP A 45 11.06 2.99 6.40
N ASP A 46 11.82 4.05 6.16
CA ASP A 46 13.24 4.11 6.49
C ASP A 46 13.44 4.21 8.00
N TYR A 47 13.88 3.12 8.63
CA TYR A 47 14.03 3.08 10.09
C TYR A 47 15.30 3.78 10.58
N GLY A 48 16.22 4.21 9.70
CA GLY A 48 17.43 4.94 10.09
C GLY A 48 18.18 4.28 11.25
N ALA A 49 18.36 5.02 12.34
CA ALA A 49 19.03 4.55 13.56
C ALA A 49 18.30 3.38 14.28
N TYR A 50 17.07 3.09 13.90
CA TYR A 50 16.24 2.02 14.46
C TYR A 50 16.18 0.77 13.57
N GLU A 51 16.94 0.72 12.47
CA GLU A 51 17.00 -0.45 11.60
C GLU A 51 17.43 -1.71 12.36
N GLY A 52 16.61 -2.77 12.28
CA GLY A 52 16.85 -4.03 12.99
C GLY A 52 16.64 -4.00 14.51
N ILE A 53 16.16 -2.89 15.07
CA ILE A 53 15.93 -2.74 16.52
C ILE A 53 14.46 -2.97 16.87
N THR A 54 14.18 -3.70 17.96
CA THR A 54 12.81 -3.97 18.38
C THR A 54 12.18 -2.77 19.09
N SER A 55 10.85 -2.63 19.04
CA SER A 55 10.15 -1.52 19.72
C SER A 55 10.46 -1.42 21.23
N PRO A 56 10.55 -2.53 22.01
CA PRO A 56 10.98 -2.46 23.41
C PRO A 56 12.41 -1.91 23.60
N GLU A 57 13.33 -2.23 22.69
CA GLU A 57 14.70 -1.72 22.72
C GLU A 57 14.75 -0.25 22.36
N ILE A 58 14.02 0.18 21.33
CA ILE A 58 13.89 1.61 20.96
C ILE A 58 13.39 2.43 22.16
N ARG A 59 12.37 1.93 22.87
CA ARG A 59 11.86 2.59 24.09
C ARG A 59 12.93 2.71 25.18
N LYS A 60 13.75 1.67 25.38
CA LYS A 60 14.87 1.72 26.34
C LYS A 60 15.94 2.72 25.93
N MET A 61 16.34 2.72 24.66
CA MET A 61 17.35 3.64 24.11
C MET A 61 16.90 5.09 24.29
N ARG A 62 15.68 5.42 23.89
CA ARG A 62 15.12 6.78 24.03
C ARG A 62 15.01 7.22 25.49
N ALA A 63 14.65 6.31 26.40
CA ALA A 63 14.62 6.60 27.83
C ALA A 63 16.03 6.89 28.39
N GLN A 64 17.05 6.18 27.92
CA GLN A 64 18.46 6.42 28.29
C GLN A 64 18.98 7.76 27.76
N GLU A 65 18.52 8.18 26.58
CA GLU A 65 18.83 9.48 25.97
C GLU A 65 18.04 10.65 26.61
N GLY A 66 17.16 10.37 27.59
CA GLY A 66 16.36 11.38 28.28
C GLY A 66 15.20 11.93 27.44
N ILE A 67 14.81 11.25 26.36
CA ILE A 67 13.67 11.65 25.52
C ILE A 67 12.38 11.24 26.23
N PRO A 68 11.52 12.20 26.62
CA PRO A 68 10.29 11.90 27.35
C PRO A 68 9.22 11.27 26.43
N GLY A 69 8.33 10.48 27.04
CA GLY A 69 7.17 9.89 26.36
C GLY A 69 7.41 8.48 25.79
N MET A 70 6.33 7.81 25.42
CA MET A 70 6.38 6.49 24.79
C MET A 70 6.53 6.65 23.28
N TRP A 71 7.59 6.07 22.71
CA TRP A 71 7.82 6.10 21.27
C TRP A 71 6.67 5.48 20.48
N ASP A 72 6.26 6.20 19.45
CA ASP A 72 5.33 5.76 18.43
C ASP A 72 5.85 6.17 17.05
N ILE A 73 6.08 5.19 16.16
CA ILE A 73 6.60 5.45 14.81
C ILE A 73 5.73 6.43 14.03
N TRP A 74 4.40 6.39 14.23
CA TRP A 74 3.46 7.20 13.47
C TRP A 74 3.49 8.69 13.83
N ARG A 75 3.94 9.00 15.05
CA ARG A 75 4.08 10.36 15.57
C ARG A 75 5.52 10.84 15.56
N ASP A 76 6.44 9.98 15.99
CA ASP A 76 7.82 10.37 16.27
C ASP A 76 8.79 10.00 15.14
N GLY A 77 8.38 9.14 14.21
CA GLY A 77 9.23 8.62 13.14
C GLY A 77 10.48 7.90 13.66
N CYS A 78 11.52 7.91 12.83
CA CYS A 78 12.80 7.26 13.08
C CYS A 78 13.97 8.24 12.86
N PRO A 79 14.82 8.52 13.87
CA PRO A 79 15.99 9.38 13.70
C PRO A 79 16.94 8.86 12.62
N GLY A 80 17.41 9.77 11.75
CA GLY A 80 18.27 9.40 10.61
C GLY A 80 17.57 8.61 9.50
N GLY A 81 16.26 8.37 9.63
CA GLY A 81 15.40 7.76 8.62
C GLY A 81 14.28 8.71 8.21
N GLU A 82 13.08 8.18 7.98
CA GLU A 82 11.91 8.96 7.54
C GLU A 82 11.07 9.50 8.71
N SER A 83 10.60 10.74 8.57
CA SER A 83 9.55 11.32 9.41
C SER A 83 8.15 10.95 8.92
N PRO A 84 7.10 11.01 9.76
CA PRO A 84 5.72 10.79 9.32
C PRO A 84 5.28 11.75 8.20
N ASP A 85 5.80 12.97 8.18
CA ASP A 85 5.49 13.95 7.14
C ASP A 85 6.08 13.53 5.79
N GLN A 86 7.32 13.02 5.76
CA GLN A 86 7.94 12.50 4.53
C GLN A 86 7.18 11.30 3.96
N ILE A 87 6.71 10.40 4.83
CA ILE A 87 5.86 9.27 4.44
C ILE A 87 4.52 9.78 3.88
N THR A 88 3.92 10.76 4.56
CA THR A 88 2.65 11.38 4.13
C THR A 88 2.79 11.97 2.73
N ASP A 89 3.83 12.77 2.49
CA ASP A 89 4.04 13.44 1.20
C ASP A 89 4.17 12.45 0.04
N ARG A 90 4.96 11.39 0.20
CA ARG A 90 5.16 10.40 -0.88
C ARG A 90 3.92 9.54 -1.13
N LEU A 91 3.19 9.17 -0.07
CA LEU A 91 1.96 8.41 -0.20
C LEU A 91 0.85 9.25 -0.83
N ASP A 92 0.70 10.51 -0.41
CA ASP A 92 -0.32 11.41 -0.96
C ASP A 92 -0.06 11.68 -2.45
N ARG A 93 1.21 11.84 -2.86
CA ARG A 93 1.60 11.91 -4.27
C ARG A 93 1.18 10.67 -5.04
N LEU A 94 1.50 9.48 -4.53
CA LEU A 94 1.14 8.22 -5.19
C LEU A 94 -0.38 8.04 -5.26
N ILE A 95 -1.12 8.35 -4.18
CA ILE A 95 -2.59 8.28 -4.16
C ILE A 95 -3.17 9.21 -5.23
N GLN A 96 -2.64 10.43 -5.34
CA GLN A 96 -3.06 11.37 -6.38
C GLN A 96 -2.79 10.83 -7.78
N GLU A 97 -1.61 10.27 -8.02
CA GLU A 97 -1.25 9.66 -9.30
C GLU A 97 -2.20 8.51 -9.65
N ILE A 98 -2.43 7.57 -8.73
CA ILE A 98 -3.36 6.45 -8.92
C ILE A 98 -4.76 6.94 -9.29
N ARG A 99 -5.26 7.93 -8.54
CA ARG A 99 -6.57 8.54 -8.75
C ARG A 99 -6.71 9.16 -10.13
N GLN A 100 -5.73 9.96 -10.55
CA GLN A 100 -5.82 10.70 -11.81
C GLN A 100 -5.55 9.82 -13.03
N THR A 101 -4.59 8.90 -12.93
CA THR A 101 -4.13 8.09 -14.07
C THR A 101 -5.04 6.89 -14.32
N TRP A 102 -5.50 6.21 -13.27
CA TRP A 102 -6.21 4.93 -13.41
C TRP A 102 -7.68 5.02 -13.03
N HIS A 103 -7.99 5.57 -11.84
CA HIS A 103 -9.35 5.50 -11.31
C HIS A 103 -10.29 6.49 -12.01
N LYS A 104 -9.85 7.73 -12.25
CA LYS A 104 -10.68 8.75 -12.90
C LYS A 104 -11.10 8.38 -14.32
N PRO A 105 -10.21 7.90 -15.21
CA PRO A 105 -10.65 7.43 -16.53
C PRO A 105 -11.57 6.20 -16.46
N ALA A 106 -11.38 5.32 -15.48
CA ALA A 106 -12.23 4.14 -15.29
C ALA A 106 -13.64 4.48 -14.77
N MET A 107 -13.75 5.42 -13.83
CA MET A 107 -15.03 5.85 -13.25
C MET A 107 -15.80 6.83 -14.12
N HIS A 108 -15.07 7.68 -14.85
CA HIS A 108 -15.63 8.71 -15.71
C HIS A 108 -15.03 8.61 -17.12
N PRO A 109 -15.35 7.52 -17.85
CA PRO A 109 -14.81 7.31 -19.19
C PRO A 109 -15.30 8.39 -20.16
N SER A 110 -14.40 8.86 -21.01
CA SER A 110 -14.74 9.80 -22.08
C SER A 110 -15.64 9.17 -23.16
N ASP A 111 -15.58 7.85 -23.30
CA ASP A 111 -16.41 7.04 -24.19
C ASP A 111 -16.97 5.84 -23.39
N PRO A 112 -18.26 5.87 -22.99
CA PRO A 112 -18.88 4.78 -22.22
C PRO A 112 -18.88 3.42 -22.93
N SER A 113 -18.69 3.39 -24.26
CA SER A 113 -18.59 2.13 -25.02
C SER A 113 -17.22 1.45 -24.91
N LYS A 114 -16.24 2.12 -24.29
CA LYS A 114 -14.86 1.64 -24.14
C LYS A 114 -14.42 1.74 -22.67
N PRO A 115 -14.89 0.82 -21.80
CA PRO A 115 -14.43 0.77 -20.43
C PRO A 115 -12.91 0.54 -20.40
N VAL A 116 -12.23 1.24 -19.50
CA VAL A 116 -10.80 1.05 -19.24
C VAL A 116 -10.60 0.42 -17.87
N PRO A 117 -9.59 -0.45 -17.68
CA PRO A 117 -9.29 -1.02 -16.37
C PRO A 117 -8.95 0.07 -15.36
N GLY A 118 -9.46 -0.07 -14.13
CA GLY A 118 -9.20 0.86 -13.03
C GLY A 118 -8.46 0.25 -11.84
N ASP A 119 -8.42 -1.08 -11.72
CA ASP A 119 -7.83 -1.72 -10.54
C ASP A 119 -6.31 -1.59 -10.52
N VAL A 120 -5.77 -1.22 -9.35
CA VAL A 120 -4.32 -1.10 -9.10
C VAL A 120 -3.92 -2.03 -7.96
N LEU A 121 -2.95 -2.92 -8.23
CA LEU A 121 -2.35 -3.79 -7.22
C LEU A 121 -1.04 -3.18 -6.70
N ILE A 122 -0.96 -2.96 -5.39
CA ILE A 122 0.26 -2.49 -4.72
C ILE A 122 0.81 -3.61 -3.85
N VAL A 123 2.04 -4.05 -4.16
CA VAL A 123 2.78 -5.03 -3.35
C VAL A 123 3.91 -4.32 -2.60
N ALA A 124 3.79 -4.23 -1.28
CA ALA A 124 4.74 -3.50 -0.45
C ALA A 124 4.88 -4.15 0.95
N HIS A 125 5.16 -3.34 1.98
CA HIS A 125 5.52 -3.81 3.32
C HIS A 125 4.56 -3.28 4.39
N GLY A 126 4.73 -3.73 5.64
CA GLY A 126 3.72 -3.62 6.67
C GLY A 126 3.44 -2.20 7.18
N HIS A 127 4.46 -1.38 7.44
CA HIS A 127 4.20 0.00 7.90
C HIS A 127 3.68 0.86 6.76
N ILE A 128 4.31 0.78 5.58
CA ILE A 128 3.91 1.60 4.45
C ILE A 128 2.50 1.28 3.93
N LEU A 129 2.05 0.01 3.91
CA LEU A 129 0.68 -0.33 3.49
C LEU A 129 -0.38 0.16 4.48
N ARG A 130 -0.09 0.11 5.79
CA ARG A 130 -0.99 0.66 6.82
C ARG A 130 -1.05 2.19 6.77
N ALA A 131 0.08 2.84 6.50
CA ALA A 131 0.13 4.27 6.23
C ALA A 131 -0.70 4.63 4.99
N LEU A 132 -0.53 3.88 3.90
CA LEU A 132 -1.28 4.07 2.65
C LEU A 132 -2.79 3.98 2.91
N ALA A 133 -3.24 2.99 3.68
CA ALA A 133 -4.66 2.84 4.02
C ALA A 133 -5.21 4.03 4.82
N MET A 134 -4.46 4.57 5.79
CA MET A 134 -4.86 5.79 6.52
C MET A 134 -4.93 7.01 5.60
N ARG A 135 -3.89 7.21 4.79
CA ARG A 135 -3.80 8.34 3.86
C ARG A 135 -4.86 8.27 2.78
N TRP A 136 -5.24 7.07 2.34
CA TRP A 136 -6.33 6.85 1.39
C TRP A 136 -7.63 7.54 1.81
N VAL A 137 -8.00 7.38 3.08
CA VAL A 137 -9.21 7.97 3.68
C VAL A 137 -8.99 9.36 4.29
N GLY A 138 -7.87 10.02 3.93
CA GLY A 138 -7.56 11.38 4.35
C GLY A 138 -7.20 11.55 5.83
N LYS A 139 -6.88 10.46 6.54
CA LYS A 139 -6.52 10.52 7.98
C LYS A 139 -5.05 10.77 8.19
N SER A 140 -4.70 11.53 9.23
CA SER A 140 -3.31 11.78 9.60
C SER A 140 -2.65 10.51 10.08
N LEU A 141 -1.36 10.31 9.77
CA LEU A 141 -0.61 9.20 10.36
C LEU A 141 -0.51 9.34 11.88
N GLN A 142 -0.48 10.58 12.39
CA GLN A 142 -0.38 10.87 13.82
C GLN A 142 -1.59 10.40 14.63
N ASP A 143 -2.73 10.13 13.97
CA ASP A 143 -3.92 9.53 14.61
C ASP A 143 -3.69 8.05 14.97
N GLY A 144 -2.58 7.45 14.52
CA GLY A 144 -2.17 6.08 14.82
C GLY A 144 -3.04 5.05 14.08
N PRO A 145 -2.58 4.48 12.94
CA PRO A 145 -3.31 3.40 12.29
C PRO A 145 -3.51 2.21 13.24
N ALA A 146 -4.76 2.00 13.66
CA ALA A 146 -5.20 0.80 14.37
C ALA A 146 -5.54 -0.33 13.39
N PHE A 147 -4.74 -0.51 12.34
CA PHE A 147 -4.92 -1.55 11.33
C PHE A 147 -3.96 -2.71 11.59
N LEU A 148 -4.50 -3.92 11.50
CA LEU A 148 -3.70 -5.14 11.43
C LEU A 148 -3.56 -5.54 9.96
N LEU A 149 -2.33 -5.76 9.52
CA LEU A 149 -2.03 -6.36 8.22
C LEU A 149 -0.98 -7.43 8.44
N GLU A 150 -1.39 -8.69 8.37
CA GLU A 150 -0.49 -9.83 8.52
C GLU A 150 0.37 -10.02 7.26
N ALA A 151 1.45 -10.78 7.38
CA ALA A 151 2.27 -11.11 6.22
C ALA A 151 1.44 -11.89 5.18
N GLY A 152 1.42 -11.41 3.94
CA GLY A 152 0.56 -11.96 2.88
C GLY A 152 -0.91 -11.54 2.94
N GLY A 153 -1.28 -10.69 3.92
CA GLY A 153 -2.62 -10.11 3.99
C GLY A 153 -2.90 -9.18 2.81
N VAL A 154 -4.16 -9.16 2.38
CA VAL A 154 -4.65 -8.29 1.30
C VAL A 154 -5.70 -7.35 1.87
N GLY A 155 -5.56 -6.06 1.58
CA GLY A 155 -6.56 -5.04 1.87
C GLY A 155 -7.07 -4.42 0.57
N THR A 156 -8.31 -3.95 0.58
CA THR A 156 -8.91 -3.29 -0.58
C THR A 156 -9.30 -1.85 -0.22
N LEU A 157 -8.79 -0.92 -1.01
CA LEU A 157 -9.09 0.51 -0.92
C LEU A 157 -9.98 0.88 -2.10
N SER A 158 -11.07 1.59 -1.83
CA SER A 158 -12.09 1.92 -2.84
C SER A 158 -12.74 3.26 -2.52
N TYR A 159 -13.97 3.45 -2.99
CA TYR A 159 -14.76 4.68 -2.85
C TYR A 159 -16.22 4.34 -2.55
N GLU A 160 -16.90 5.25 -1.85
CA GLU A 160 -18.35 5.20 -1.72
C GLU A 160 -19.02 5.85 -2.94
N HIS A 161 -20.24 5.41 -3.25
CA HIS A 161 -21.13 6.00 -4.26
C HIS A 161 -20.51 6.24 -5.66
N HIS A 162 -19.51 5.45 -6.06
CA HIS A 162 -18.74 5.68 -7.31
C HIS A 162 -18.17 7.11 -7.41
N ASN A 163 -17.75 7.68 -6.28
CA ASN A 163 -17.26 9.05 -6.20
C ASN A 163 -15.80 9.11 -5.70
N LEU A 164 -14.89 9.64 -6.52
CA LEU A 164 -13.46 9.77 -6.17
C LEU A 164 -13.19 10.64 -4.93
N GLU A 165 -14.12 11.53 -4.60
CA GLU A 165 -14.03 12.42 -3.43
C GLU A 165 -14.46 11.72 -2.13
N GLU A 166 -14.95 10.49 -2.21
CA GLU A 166 -15.42 9.70 -1.07
C GLU A 166 -14.59 8.41 -0.90
N PRO A 167 -13.27 8.49 -0.63
CA PRO A 167 -12.44 7.30 -0.48
C PRO A 167 -12.79 6.51 0.78
N ALA A 168 -12.79 5.18 0.64
CA ALA A 168 -13.14 4.24 1.70
C ALA A 168 -12.23 3.02 1.72
N ILE A 169 -12.20 2.33 2.87
CA ILE A 169 -11.55 1.02 3.02
C ILE A 169 -12.64 -0.05 3.00
N LEU A 170 -12.50 -1.02 2.10
CA LEU A 170 -13.45 -2.12 2.00
C LEU A 170 -13.07 -3.23 3.00
N LEU A 171 -13.91 -3.45 4.01
CA LEU A 171 -13.63 -4.37 5.12
C LEU A 171 -13.96 -5.85 4.83
N GLY A 172 -14.59 -6.15 3.69
CA GLY A 172 -15.21 -7.47 3.41
C GLY A 172 -14.71 -8.24 2.19
N SER A 173 -13.60 -7.85 1.55
CA SER A 173 -13.25 -8.37 0.22
C SER A 173 -12.83 -9.84 0.16
N ALA A 174 -12.43 -10.47 1.27
CA ALA A 174 -12.11 -11.91 1.29
C ALA A 174 -13.34 -12.83 1.17
N PHE A 175 -14.56 -12.30 1.36
CA PHE A 175 -15.82 -13.04 1.28
C PHE A 175 -16.89 -12.24 0.54
N ALA A 176 -16.69 -12.01 -0.76
CA ALA A 176 -17.81 -11.62 -1.60
C ALA A 176 -18.71 -12.85 -1.83
N VAL A 177 -19.86 -12.91 -1.17
CA VAL A 177 -20.93 -13.82 -1.58
C VAL A 177 -21.49 -13.26 -2.88
N HIS A 178 -21.18 -13.90 -4.00
CA HIS A 178 -21.82 -13.58 -5.27
C HIS A 178 -23.30 -13.93 -5.11
N VAL A 179 -24.15 -12.94 -4.87
CA VAL A 179 -25.61 -13.12 -4.93
C VAL A 179 -25.97 -12.95 -6.40
N PRO A 180 -26.43 -13.99 -7.12
CA PRO A 180 -26.91 -13.83 -8.47
C PRO A 180 -28.12 -12.90 -8.43
N GLU A 181 -28.14 -11.87 -9.26
CA GLU A 181 -29.38 -11.12 -9.52
C GLU A 181 -30.37 -12.08 -10.18
N GLY A 182 -31.54 -12.24 -9.54
CA GLY A 182 -32.62 -13.13 -9.98
C GLY A 182 -33.57 -12.51 -10.99
#